data_AF-A0A5J4P9S1-F1
#
_entry.id   AF-A0A5J4P9S1-F1
#
_cell.length_a   1.000
_cell.length_b   1.000
_cell.length_c   1.000
_cell.angle_alpha   90.00
_cell.angle_beta   90.00
_cell.angle_gamma   90.00
#
_symmetry.space_group_name_H-M   'P 1'
#
loop_
_entity.id
_entity.type
_entity.pdbx_description
1 polymer ?
#
loop_
_entity_poly.entity_id
_entity_poly.type
_entity_poly.pdbx_seq_one_letter_code
_entity_poly.pdbx_strand_id
1 'polypeptide(L)' 'MAKINGAIVVDTNRCKGCNLCVVACPLKIISLAKEVNVKGYNYAYQAS' A
#
# COMPACT_ATOMS: atom_id res chain seq x y z
N MET A 1 11.91 6.03 21.87
CA MET A 1 11.45 5.35 20.65
C MET A 1 11.79 6.23 19.46
N ALA A 2 12.54 5.74 18.48
CA ALA A 2 12.92 6.54 17.32
C ALA A 2 11.67 6.90 16.50
N LYS A 3 11.53 8.17 16.13
CA LYS A 3 10.46 8.65 15.24
C LYS A 3 10.75 8.07 13.86
N ILE A 4 9.86 7.23 13.33
CA ILE A 4 10.03 6.65 12.00
C ILE A 4 9.84 7.77 10.97
N ASN A 5 10.91 8.14 10.26
CA ASN A 5 10.87 9.09 9.16
C ASN A 5 10.88 8.31 7.84
N GLY A 6 9.78 8.34 7.10
CA GLY A 6 9.66 7.73 5.78
C GLY A 6 8.22 7.40 5.43
N ALA A 7 7.85 7.59 4.17
CA ALA A 7 6.58 7.15 3.60
C ALA A 7 6.85 6.00 2.61
N ILE A 8 5.89 5.10 2.45
CA ILE A 8 5.99 4.10 1.39
C ILE A 8 5.62 4.74 0.05
N VAL A 9 6.30 4.32 -1.03
CA VAL A 9 5.93 4.69 -2.40
C VAL A 9 5.49 3.42 -3.11
N VAL A 10 4.25 3.40 -3.58
CA VAL A 10 3.71 2.27 -4.35
C VAL A 10 3.65 2.69 -5.83
N ASP A 11 4.38 1.97 -6.67
CA ASP A 11 4.19 2.06 -8.12
C ASP A 11 2.88 1.35 -8.50
N THR A 12 1.86 2.15 -8.78
CA THR A 12 0.51 1.66 -9.09
C THR A 12 0.47 0.90 -10.42
N ASN A 13 1.38 1.13 -11.37
CA ASN A 13 1.43 0.37 -12.61
C ASN A 13 1.94 -1.07 -12.41
N ARG A 14 2.72 -1.29 -11.34
CA ARG A 14 3.29 -2.60 -10.99
C ARG A 14 2.52 -3.33 -9.90
N CYS A 15 1.83 -2.59 -9.04
CA CYS A 15 1.05 -3.17 -7.95
C CYS A 15 -0.07 -4.08 -8.46
N LYS A 16 -0.17 -5.28 -7.90
CA LYS A 16 -1.20 -6.29 -8.24
C LYS A 16 -2.34 -6.39 -7.22
N GLY A 17 -2.31 -5.57 -6.16
CA GLY A 17 -3.33 -5.64 -5.11
C GLY A 17 -3.34 -6.95 -4.32
N CYS A 18 -2.21 -7.66 -4.19
CA CYS A 18 -2.15 -8.99 -3.56
C CYS A 18 -2.29 -9.01 -2.02
N ASN A 19 -2.49 -7.85 -1.39
CA ASN A 19 -2.68 -7.69 0.06
C ASN A 19 -1.51 -8.12 0.98
N LEU A 20 -0.41 -8.65 0.46
CA LEU A 20 0.72 -9.13 1.28
C LEU A 20 1.37 -8.02 2.13
N CYS A 21 1.59 -6.84 1.54
CA CYS A 21 2.17 -5.70 2.25
C CYS A 21 1.27 -5.16 3.37
N VAL A 22 -0.05 -5.24 3.20
CA VAL A 22 -1.04 -4.81 4.20
C VAL A 22 -0.96 -5.70 5.44
N VAL A 23 -0.94 -7.03 5.24
CA VAL A 23 -0.83 -7.99 6.33
C VAL A 23 0.53 -7.91 7.03
N ALA A 24 1.61 -7.67 6.27
CA ALA A 24 2.96 -7.59 6.81
C ALA A 24 3.25 -6.30 7.59
N CYS A 25 2.47 -5.24 7.39
CA CYS A 25 2.75 -3.93 8.00
C CYS A 25 2.46 -3.94 9.51
N PRO A 26 3.48 -3.83 10.38
CA PRO A 26 3.26 -3.84 11.84
C PRO A 26 2.50 -2.61 12.33
N LEU A 27 2.61 -1.50 11.60
CA LEU A 27 1.94 -0.24 11.90
C LEU A 27 0.49 -0.22 11.40
N LYS A 28 0.09 -1.17 10.54
CA LYS A 28 -1.26 -1.26 9.94
C LYS A 28 -1.70 0.02 9.19
N ILE A 29 -0.75 0.72 8.58
CA ILE A 29 -0.97 1.99 7.85
C ILE A 29 -1.04 1.82 6.32
N ILE A 30 -1.21 0.59 5.83
CA ILE A 30 -1.32 0.29 4.39
C ILE A 30 -2.72 -0.28 4.15
N SER A 31 -3.36 0.09 3.04
CA SER A 31 -4.66 -0.44 2.62
C SER A 31 -4.72 -0.61 1.11
N LEU A 32 -5.71 -1.34 0.61
CA LEU A 32 -6.02 -1.41 -0.81
C LEU A 32 -7.04 -0.32 -1.19
N ALA A 33 -6.77 0.37 -2.30
CA ALA A 33 -7.62 1.41 -2.84
C ALA A 33 -8.98 0.84 -3.28
N LYS A 34 -10.03 1.67 -3.27
CA LYS A 34 -11.35 1.26 -3.79
C LYS A 34 -11.38 1.30 -5.32
N GLU A 35 -10.64 2.23 -5.90
CA GLU A 35 -10.38 2.34 -7.33
C GLU A 35 -9.31 1.33 -7.79
N VAL A 36 -9.22 1.18 -9.12
CA VAL A 36 -8.28 0.26 -9.77
C VAL A 36 -7.24 1.03 -10.60
N ASN A 37 -6.05 0.45 -10.74
CA ASN A 37 -5.03 0.95 -11.66
C ASN A 37 -5.35 0.62 -13.14
N VAL A 38 -4.45 0.99 -14.06
CA VAL A 38 -4.56 0.71 -15.50
C VAL A 38 -4.65 -0.77 -15.87
N LYS A 39 -4.35 -1.67 -14.92
CA LYS A 39 -4.40 -3.13 -15.08
C LYS A 39 -5.62 -3.76 -14.38
N GLY A 40 -6.50 -2.95 -13.78
CA GLY A 40 -7.70 -3.42 -13.09
C GLY A 40 -7.48 -3.92 -11.66
N TYR A 41 -6.35 -3.62 -11.02
CA TYR A 41 -6.10 -4.02 -9.63
C TYR A 41 -6.35 -2.88 -8.63
N ASN A 42 -7.00 -3.22 -7.51
CA ASN A 42 -7.04 -2.39 -6.31
C ASN A 42 -5.63 -2.29 -5.71
N TYR A 43 -4.91 -1.22 -6.04
CA TYR A 43 -3.51 -1.06 -5.67
C TYR A 43 -3.37 -0.69 -4.18
N ALA A 44 -2.19 -0.97 -3.62
CA ALA A 44 -1.88 -0.59 -2.24
C ALA A 44 -1.55 0.90 -2.12
N TYR A 45 -1.96 1.53 -1.03
CA TYR A 45 -1.60 2.91 -0.69
C TYR A 45 -1.40 3.04 0.83
N GLN A 46 -0.72 4.12 1.24
CA GLN A 46 -0.59 4.46 2.66
C GLN A 46 -1.87 5.14 3.16
N ALA A 47 -2.56 4.50 4.09
CA ALA A 47 -3.90 4.90 4.55
C ALA A 47 -3.92 6.11 5.51
N SER A 48 -2.73 6.54 5.98
CA SER A 48 -2.49 7.58 7.01
C SER A 48 -2.97 7.20 8.41
#